data_AF-A0A0G0HPU8-F1
#
_entry.id   AF-A0A0G0HPU8-F1
#
_cell.length_a   1.000
_cell.length_b   1.000
_cell.length_c   1.000
_cell.angle_alpha   90.00
_cell.angle_beta   90.00
_cell.angle_gamma   90.00
#
_symmetry.space_group_name_H-M   'P 1'
#
loop_
_entity.id
_entity.type
_entity.pdbx_description
1 polymer ?
#
loop_
_entity_poly.entity_id
_entity_poly.type
_entity_poly.pdbx_seq_one_letter_code
_entity_poly.pdbx_strand_id
1 'polypeptide(L)'
;MFKEKKPQDVEEELEDLFVRYNIYPSISVNKVKRWIYESVGKNSMDVFNKYCKKWHKFLPDFKNLEEANYVLGIFSDAWNYFPHKELGNKSPNDLIKKNLSSKSETSKNVPNGPKIICNGVEMEFDKYQEMIKEMTKLQIPFKKWIKKELLPNYKKYLSKLHKNKKLQEQDYDVAEIFFQRVLHVGFIDLIEIRINFIKKEFPNWWPTHVLYSNLKPAGVLSSVGRLFGFIGFLYYIDSKVFGFK
;
A
#
# COMPACT_ATOMS: atom_id res chain seq x y z
N MET A 1 -22.27 11.54 -1.76
CA MET A 1 -23.10 10.76 -0.81
C MET A 1 -22.95 9.30 -1.20
N PHE A 2 -22.22 8.49 -0.43
CA PHE A 2 -22.09 7.06 -0.72
C PHE A 2 -23.46 6.41 -0.52
N LYS A 3 -24.01 5.76 -1.55
CA LYS A 3 -25.24 4.99 -1.39
C LYS A 3 -24.96 3.86 -0.39
N GLU A 4 -25.80 3.77 0.63
CA GLU A 4 -25.75 2.70 1.61
C GLU A 4 -26.14 1.39 0.91
N LYS A 5 -25.17 0.51 0.65
CA LYS A 5 -25.45 -0.84 0.15
C LYS A 5 -26.05 -1.71 1.25
N LYS A 6 -26.85 -2.71 0.86
CA LYS A 6 -27.34 -3.79 1.71
C LYS A 6 -26.56 -5.09 1.42
N PRO A 7 -26.53 -6.05 2.36
CA PRO A 7 -25.89 -7.35 2.10
C PRO A 7 -26.40 -8.03 0.83
N GLN A 8 -27.71 -7.95 0.53
CA GLN A 8 -28.29 -8.51 -0.69
C GLN A 8 -27.69 -7.91 -1.96
N ASP A 9 -27.46 -6.59 -2.01
CA ASP A 9 -26.85 -5.94 -3.17
C ASP A 9 -25.45 -6.50 -3.44
N VAL A 10 -24.70 -6.82 -2.37
CA VAL A 10 -23.36 -7.41 -2.46
C VAL A 10 -23.41 -8.87 -2.91
N GLU A 11 -24.48 -9.61 -2.58
CA GLU A 11 -24.70 -10.97 -3.10
C GLU A 11 -24.95 -10.95 -4.60
N GLU A 12 -25.82 -10.06 -5.07
CA GLU A 12 -26.12 -9.89 -6.50
C GLU A 12 -24.86 -9.47 -7.29
N GLU A 13 -24.06 -8.52 -6.77
CA GLU A 13 -22.80 -8.11 -7.39
C GLU A 13 -21.78 -9.26 -7.47
N LEU A 14 -21.72 -10.12 -6.45
CA LEU A 14 -20.87 -11.31 -6.48
C LEU A 14 -21.36 -12.34 -7.51
N GLU A 15 -22.68 -12.56 -7.61
CA GLU A 15 -23.25 -13.48 -8.59
C GLU A 15 -22.99 -13.00 -10.03
N ASP A 16 -23.23 -11.72 -10.31
CA ASP A 16 -22.92 -11.11 -11.61
C ASP A 16 -21.43 -11.25 -11.94
N LEU A 17 -20.55 -10.97 -10.96
CA LEU A 17 -19.12 -11.17 -11.12
C LEU A 17 -18.77 -12.63 -11.48
N PHE A 18 -19.39 -13.60 -10.81
CA PHE A 18 -19.09 -15.01 -11.05
C PHE A 18 -19.55 -15.49 -12.42
N VAL A 19 -20.69 -14.99 -12.90
CA VAL A 19 -21.19 -15.23 -14.25
C VAL A 19 -20.29 -14.54 -15.28
N ARG A 20 -19.95 -13.27 -15.08
CA ARG A 20 -19.13 -12.46 -15.99
C ARG A 20 -17.77 -13.07 -16.27
N TYR A 21 -17.14 -13.66 -15.25
CA TYR A 21 -15.84 -14.32 -15.38
C TYR A 21 -15.94 -15.82 -15.65
N ASN A 22 -17.15 -16.37 -15.77
CA ASN A 22 -17.41 -17.80 -15.98
C ASN A 22 -16.72 -18.69 -14.92
N ILE A 23 -16.76 -18.25 -13.66
CA ILE A 23 -16.15 -18.95 -12.52
C ILE A 23 -17.18 -19.70 -11.67
N TYR A 24 -18.47 -19.51 -11.96
CA TYR A 24 -19.53 -20.37 -11.45
C TYR A 24 -19.49 -21.76 -12.13
N PRO A 25 -19.70 -22.88 -11.41
CA PRO A 25 -20.02 -23.02 -9.98
C PRO A 25 -18.78 -23.21 -9.07
N SER A 26 -17.56 -23.03 -9.58
CA SER A 26 -16.31 -23.24 -8.81
C SER A 26 -16.22 -22.37 -7.56
N ILE A 27 -16.83 -21.19 -7.62
CA ILE A 27 -17.06 -20.28 -6.50
C ILE A 27 -18.54 -19.89 -6.46
N SER A 28 -19.07 -19.69 -5.25
CA SER A 28 -20.44 -19.26 -5.00
C SER A 28 -20.48 -18.27 -3.85
N VAL A 29 -21.56 -17.49 -3.76
CA VAL A 29 -21.74 -16.50 -2.68
C VAL A 29 -21.64 -17.16 -1.31
N ASN A 30 -22.27 -18.32 -1.14
CA ASN A 30 -22.20 -19.10 0.11
C ASN A 30 -20.77 -19.52 0.46
N LYS A 31 -19.93 -19.83 -0.52
CA LYS A 31 -18.51 -20.16 -0.30
C LYS A 31 -17.73 -18.93 0.18
N VAL A 32 -17.99 -17.77 -0.41
CA VAL A 32 -17.38 -16.49 0.00
C VAL A 32 -17.82 -16.08 1.40
N LYS A 33 -19.13 -16.11 1.70
CA LYS A 33 -19.68 -15.88 3.05
C LYS A 33 -19.02 -16.78 4.07
N ARG A 34 -18.86 -18.09 3.78
CA ARG A 34 -18.18 -19.02 4.66
C ARG A 34 -16.71 -18.66 4.89
N TRP A 35 -15.99 -18.29 3.84
CA TRP A 35 -14.59 -17.87 3.97
C TRP A 35 -14.40 -16.65 4.86
N ILE A 36 -15.32 -15.71 4.82
CA ILE A 36 -15.33 -14.49 5.64
C ILE A 36 -15.72 -14.85 7.07
N TYR A 37 -16.81 -15.58 7.25
CA TYR A 37 -17.33 -15.98 8.55
C TYR A 37 -16.30 -16.79 9.36
N GLU A 38 -15.66 -17.77 8.73
CA GLU A 38 -14.66 -18.65 9.35
C GLU A 38 -13.23 -18.09 9.29
N SER A 39 -13.07 -16.81 8.95
CA SER A 39 -11.75 -16.21 8.83
C SER A 39 -11.12 -16.05 10.21
N VAL A 40 -9.91 -16.60 10.38
CA VAL A 40 -9.14 -16.58 11.65
C VAL A 40 -7.67 -16.30 11.33
N GLY A 41 -7.03 -15.46 12.14
CA GLY A 41 -5.62 -15.13 11.97
C GLY A 41 -5.05 -14.27 13.09
N LYS A 42 -3.77 -13.92 12.96
CA LYS A 42 -3.04 -13.23 14.04
C LYS A 42 -3.41 -11.76 14.17
N ASN A 43 -3.85 -11.14 13.08
CA ASN A 43 -4.32 -9.75 13.03
C ASN A 43 -5.22 -9.57 11.79
N SER A 44 -6.02 -8.50 11.76
CA SER A 44 -6.99 -8.25 10.69
C SER A 44 -6.38 -8.21 9.29
N MET A 45 -5.13 -7.73 9.16
CA MET A 45 -4.43 -7.66 7.88
C MET A 45 -4.04 -9.05 7.36
N ASP A 46 -3.55 -9.94 8.22
CA ASP A 46 -3.26 -11.34 7.87
C ASP A 46 -4.54 -12.07 7.43
N VAL A 47 -5.65 -11.85 8.14
CA VAL A 47 -6.93 -12.48 7.79
C VAL A 47 -7.45 -11.97 6.45
N PHE A 48 -7.44 -10.66 6.22
CA PHE A 48 -7.87 -10.07 4.96
C PHE A 48 -6.99 -10.54 3.79
N ASN A 49 -5.66 -10.57 3.96
CA ASN A 49 -4.75 -11.07 2.93
C ASN A 49 -5.00 -12.55 2.59
N LYS A 50 -5.30 -13.39 3.58
CA LYS A 50 -5.69 -14.80 3.34
C LYS A 50 -6.99 -14.89 2.57
N TYR A 51 -7.98 -14.05 2.88
CA TYR A 51 -9.22 -13.95 2.14
C TYR A 51 -8.98 -13.53 0.69
N CYS A 52 -8.18 -12.50 0.44
CA CYS A 52 -7.79 -12.07 -0.92
C CYS A 52 -7.18 -13.20 -1.75
N LYS A 53 -6.26 -13.97 -1.16
CA LYS A 53 -5.65 -15.13 -1.82
C LYS A 53 -6.66 -16.23 -2.17
N LYS A 54 -7.76 -16.38 -1.42
CA LYS A 54 -8.76 -17.43 -1.67
C LYS A 54 -9.54 -17.21 -2.95
N TRP A 55 -9.96 -15.97 -3.24
CA TRP A 55 -10.74 -15.67 -4.43
C TRP A 55 -9.87 -15.38 -5.65
N HIS A 56 -8.67 -14.82 -5.48
CA HIS A 56 -7.79 -14.45 -6.59
C HIS A 56 -7.43 -15.64 -7.48
N LYS A 57 -7.30 -16.84 -6.93
CA LYS A 57 -6.97 -18.06 -7.70
C LYS A 57 -8.05 -18.52 -8.68
N PHE A 58 -9.27 -18.00 -8.55
CA PHE A 58 -10.38 -18.36 -9.42
C PHE A 58 -10.56 -17.38 -10.58
N LEU A 59 -9.96 -16.19 -10.50
CA LEU A 59 -10.11 -15.16 -11.51
C LEU A 59 -9.03 -15.29 -12.58
N PRO A 60 -9.34 -14.94 -13.84
CA PRO A 60 -8.32 -14.78 -14.87
C PRO A 60 -7.46 -13.54 -14.61
N ASP A 61 -6.36 -13.43 -15.35
CA ASP A 61 -5.55 -12.21 -15.35
C ASP A 61 -6.39 -11.00 -15.79
N PHE A 62 -6.29 -9.90 -15.04
CA PHE A 62 -7.02 -8.66 -15.33
C PHE A 62 -6.42 -7.95 -16.54
N LYS A 63 -7.28 -7.43 -17.42
CA LYS A 63 -6.86 -6.71 -18.64
C LYS A 63 -6.28 -5.34 -18.32
N ASN A 64 -6.79 -4.68 -17.28
CA ASN A 64 -6.37 -3.35 -16.88
C ASN A 64 -6.63 -3.08 -15.39
N LEU A 65 -6.16 -1.93 -14.91
CA LEU A 65 -6.27 -1.51 -13.52
C LEU A 65 -7.72 -1.25 -13.09
N GLU A 66 -8.59 -0.78 -14.00
CA GLU A 66 -9.99 -0.51 -13.71
C GLU A 66 -10.75 -1.80 -13.39
N GLU A 67 -10.49 -2.85 -14.18
CA GLU A 67 -11.04 -4.18 -13.98
C GLU A 67 -10.56 -4.78 -12.64
N ALA A 68 -9.26 -4.66 -12.33
CA ALA A 68 -8.73 -5.09 -11.05
C ALA A 68 -9.39 -4.35 -9.87
N ASN A 69 -9.56 -3.03 -9.97
CA ASN A 69 -10.21 -2.21 -8.94
C ASN A 69 -11.70 -2.56 -8.77
N TYR A 70 -12.41 -2.82 -9.86
CA TYR A 70 -13.81 -3.25 -9.83
C TYR A 70 -13.97 -4.57 -9.06
N VAL A 71 -13.15 -5.57 -9.38
CA VAL A 71 -13.19 -6.87 -8.69
C VAL A 71 -12.79 -6.76 -7.23
N LEU A 72 -11.72 -6.01 -6.93
CA LEU A 72 -11.30 -5.73 -5.56
C LEU A 72 -12.39 -5.01 -4.77
N GLY A 73 -13.12 -4.10 -5.41
CA GLY A 73 -14.27 -3.39 -4.82
C GLY A 73 -15.34 -4.36 -4.34
N ILE A 74 -15.80 -5.26 -5.20
CA ILE A 74 -16.86 -6.24 -4.86
C ILE A 74 -16.44 -7.16 -3.71
N PHE A 75 -15.20 -7.70 -3.75
CA PHE A 75 -14.73 -8.57 -2.66
C PHE A 75 -14.46 -7.80 -1.36
N SER A 76 -14.13 -6.51 -1.43
CA SER A 76 -14.00 -5.63 -0.26
C SER A 76 -15.37 -5.31 0.33
N ASP A 77 -16.39 -5.09 -0.50
CA ASP A 77 -17.77 -4.92 -0.05
C ASP A 77 -18.26 -6.19 0.65
N ALA A 78 -18.02 -7.36 0.07
CA ALA A 78 -18.34 -8.65 0.71
C ALA A 78 -17.69 -8.78 2.10
N TRP A 79 -16.42 -8.40 2.22
CA TRP A 79 -15.72 -8.39 3.50
C TRP A 79 -16.37 -7.44 4.52
N ASN A 80 -16.82 -6.26 4.09
CA ASN A 80 -17.36 -5.23 4.97
C ASN A 80 -18.84 -5.39 5.32
N TYR A 81 -19.60 -6.11 4.51
CA TYR A 81 -21.06 -6.26 4.65
C TYR A 81 -21.50 -7.65 5.12
N PHE A 82 -20.69 -8.69 4.97
CA PHE A 82 -21.01 -10.02 5.49
C PHE A 82 -20.54 -10.20 6.94
N PRO A 83 -21.23 -11.04 7.72
CA PRO A 83 -20.91 -11.25 9.13
C PRO A 83 -19.62 -12.04 9.33
N HIS A 84 -18.87 -11.68 10.38
CA HIS A 84 -17.66 -12.36 10.82
C HIS A 84 -17.90 -13.08 12.14
N LYS A 85 -17.33 -14.27 12.32
CA LYS A 85 -17.42 -15.01 13.59
C LYS A 85 -16.71 -14.28 14.72
N GLU A 86 -15.51 -13.73 14.48
CA GLU A 86 -14.73 -12.98 15.49
C GLU A 86 -15.40 -11.67 15.91
N LEU A 87 -16.29 -11.12 15.09
CA LEU A 87 -17.05 -9.90 15.39
C LEU A 87 -18.42 -10.19 16.04
N GLY A 88 -18.66 -11.43 16.49
CA GLY A 88 -19.91 -11.83 17.12
C GLY A 88 -21.10 -11.80 16.16
N ASN A 89 -20.91 -12.36 14.95
CA ASN A 89 -21.89 -12.43 13.87
C ASN A 89 -22.31 -11.06 13.30
N LYS A 90 -21.42 -10.07 13.40
CA LYS A 90 -21.61 -8.73 12.83
C LYS A 90 -20.66 -8.49 11.67
N SER A 91 -21.06 -7.62 10.76
CA SER A 91 -20.16 -7.09 9.74
C SER A 91 -19.36 -5.90 10.29
N PRO A 92 -18.18 -5.58 9.70
CA PRO A 92 -17.47 -4.35 9.99
C PRO A 92 -18.36 -3.10 9.86
N ASN A 93 -19.25 -3.09 8.87
CA ASN A 93 -20.16 -1.96 8.66
C ASN A 93 -21.19 -1.83 9.79
N ASP A 94 -21.72 -2.94 10.31
CA ASP A 94 -22.64 -2.90 11.47
C ASP A 94 -21.98 -2.28 12.70
N LEU A 95 -20.69 -2.57 12.92
CA LEU A 95 -19.93 -1.99 14.02
C LEU A 95 -19.71 -0.49 13.85
N ILE A 96 -19.40 -0.05 12.61
CA ILE A 96 -19.24 1.38 12.30
C ILE A 96 -20.56 2.12 12.52
N LYS A 97 -21.67 1.59 11.99
CA LYS A 97 -23.00 2.20 12.16
C LYS A 97 -23.39 2.32 13.63
N LYS A 98 -23.17 1.26 14.42
CA LYS A 98 -23.43 1.28 15.87
C LYS A 98 -22.60 2.36 16.57
N ASN A 99 -21.31 2.47 16.25
CA ASN A 99 -20.39 3.46 16.84
C ASN A 99 -20.71 4.90 16.42
N LEU A 100 -21.26 5.10 15.21
CA LEU A 100 -21.72 6.40 14.73
C LEU A 100 -23.07 6.79 15.35
N SER A 101 -23.99 5.85 15.49
CA SER A 101 -25.29 6.10 16.15
C SER A 101 -25.15 6.35 17.64
N SER A 102 -24.15 5.76 18.31
CA SER A 102 -23.86 6.02 19.73
C SER A 102 -23.10 7.32 19.99
N LYS A 103 -22.71 8.06 18.93
CA LYS A 103 -22.03 9.37 19.01
C LYS A 103 -22.96 10.56 18.78
N SER A 104 -24.29 10.36 18.79
CA SER A 104 -25.24 11.45 18.51
C SER A 104 -25.42 12.47 19.64
N GLU A 105 -24.67 12.38 20.73
CA GLU A 105 -24.69 13.38 21.80
C GLU A 105 -23.27 13.85 22.13
N THR A 106 -22.70 14.74 21.32
CA THR A 106 -21.85 15.85 21.82
C THR A 106 -21.50 16.87 20.72
N SER A 107 -21.73 18.13 21.10
CA SER A 107 -21.16 19.38 20.58
C SER A 107 -21.44 19.82 19.14
N LYS A 108 -22.54 20.57 19.00
CA LYS A 108 -22.56 21.81 18.22
C LYS A 108 -21.47 22.75 18.81
N ASN A 109 -20.32 22.76 18.16
CA ASN A 109 -19.16 23.67 18.25
C ASN A 109 -17.89 22.83 18.10
N VAL A 110 -17.47 22.57 16.86
CA VAL A 110 -16.09 22.18 16.56
C VAL A 110 -15.39 23.41 16.00
N PRO A 111 -14.88 24.33 16.85
CA PRO A 111 -13.89 25.28 16.40
C PRO A 111 -12.57 24.51 16.25
N ASN A 112 -12.01 24.60 15.04
CA ASN A 112 -10.76 23.98 14.57
C ASN A 112 -10.90 22.52 14.12
N GLY A 113 -10.46 22.26 12.88
CA GLY A 113 -10.46 20.95 12.25
C GLY A 113 -9.61 19.91 12.98
N PRO A 114 -9.53 18.66 12.47
CA PRO A 114 -8.74 17.62 13.13
C PRO A 114 -7.28 18.05 13.25
N LYS A 115 -6.75 18.03 14.47
CA LYS A 115 -5.33 18.28 14.70
C LYS A 115 -4.51 17.08 14.23
N ILE A 116 -3.47 17.35 13.45
CA ILE A 116 -2.56 16.34 12.90
C ILE A 116 -1.28 16.35 13.73
N ILE A 117 -0.77 15.17 14.07
CA ILE A 117 0.56 15.01 14.67
C ILE A 117 1.56 14.69 13.56
N CYS A 118 2.50 15.60 13.30
CA CYS A 118 3.60 15.40 12.36
C CYS A 118 4.92 15.42 13.13
N ASN A 119 5.64 14.29 13.16
CA ASN A 119 6.90 14.13 13.90
C ASN A 119 6.81 14.54 15.39
N GLY A 120 5.70 14.19 16.06
CA GLY A 120 5.46 14.54 17.46
C GLY A 120 4.97 15.97 17.69
N VAL A 121 4.85 16.79 16.64
CA VAL A 121 4.29 18.14 16.72
C VAL A 121 2.83 18.11 16.31
N GLU A 122 1.96 18.55 17.21
CA GLU A 122 0.54 18.75 16.94
C GLU A 122 0.33 20.05 16.14
N MET A 123 -0.38 19.98 15.03
CA MET A 123 -0.65 21.11 14.15
C MET A 123 -2.07 21.08 13.61
N GLU A 124 -2.60 22.26 13.30
CA GLU A 124 -3.90 22.41 12.65
C GLU A 124 -3.88 21.83 11.23
N PHE A 125 -5.01 21.27 10.79
CA PHE A 125 -5.13 20.63 9.48
C PHE A 125 -4.72 21.54 8.32
N ASP A 126 -5.14 22.81 8.35
CA ASP A 126 -4.84 23.77 7.27
C ASP A 126 -3.34 24.05 7.18
N LYS A 127 -2.67 24.19 8.34
CA LYS A 127 -1.21 24.34 8.41
C LYS A 127 -0.49 23.10 7.88
N TYR A 128 -1.01 21.91 8.20
CA TYR A 128 -0.49 20.67 7.64
C TYR A 128 -0.62 20.65 6.11
N GLN A 129 -1.77 21.05 5.56
CA GLN A 129 -1.97 21.12 4.11
C GLN A 129 -1.01 22.12 3.44
N GLU A 130 -0.81 23.29 4.03
CA GLU A 130 0.17 24.29 3.55
C GLU A 130 1.60 23.72 3.56
N MET A 131 2.00 23.07 4.65
CA MET A 131 3.30 22.39 4.74
C MET A 131 3.48 21.35 3.64
N ILE A 132 2.47 20.51 3.39
CA ILE A 132 2.51 19.49 2.32
C ILE A 132 2.62 20.14 0.93
N LYS A 133 1.93 21.26 0.69
CA LYS A 133 2.02 22.00 -0.59
C LYS A 133 3.43 22.54 -0.81
N GLU A 134 4.02 23.20 0.18
CA GLU A 134 5.38 23.73 0.10
C GLU A 134 6.42 22.60 -0.05
N MET A 135 6.31 21.53 0.74
CA MET A 135 7.16 20.34 0.60
C MET A 135 7.07 19.76 -0.81
N THR A 136 5.87 19.61 -1.37
CA THR A 136 5.67 19.08 -2.72
C THR A 136 6.33 19.96 -3.78
N LYS A 137 6.28 21.29 -3.61
CA LYS A 137 6.92 22.26 -4.50
C LYS A 137 8.44 22.14 -4.43
N LEU A 138 9.02 22.06 -3.23
CA LEU A 138 10.45 21.90 -3.02
C LEU A 138 10.98 20.55 -3.56
N GLN A 139 10.15 19.51 -3.55
CA GLN A 139 10.51 18.19 -4.09
C GLN A 139 10.52 18.11 -5.63
N ILE A 140 10.02 19.11 -6.36
CA ILE A 140 9.91 19.06 -7.83
C ILE A 140 11.25 18.74 -8.52
N PRO A 141 12.36 19.43 -8.22
CA PRO A 141 13.65 19.17 -8.87
C PRO A 141 14.13 17.74 -8.59
N PHE A 142 14.04 17.29 -7.35
CA PHE A 142 14.49 15.96 -6.95
C PHE A 142 13.63 14.86 -7.56
N LYS A 143 12.30 15.02 -7.56
CA LYS A 143 11.37 14.12 -8.23
C LYS A 143 11.63 14.06 -9.74
N LYS A 144 11.98 15.18 -10.38
CA LYS A 144 12.35 15.23 -11.79
C LYS A 144 13.64 14.46 -12.04
N TRP A 145 14.68 14.67 -11.23
CA TRP A 145 15.94 13.95 -11.29
C TRP A 145 15.74 12.43 -11.11
N ILE A 146 15.00 12.00 -10.09
CA ILE A 146 14.67 10.57 -9.85
C ILE A 146 14.03 9.95 -11.10
N LYS A 147 12.99 10.58 -11.64
CA LYS A 147 12.16 10.00 -12.71
C LYS A 147 12.79 10.09 -14.10
N LYS A 148 13.50 11.18 -14.41
CA LYS A 148 14.00 11.45 -15.76
C LYS A 148 15.42 10.99 -15.96
N GLU A 149 16.20 10.86 -14.89
CA GLU A 149 17.62 10.57 -14.98
C GLU A 149 17.98 9.32 -14.20
N LEU A 150 17.80 9.32 -12.88
CA LEU A 150 18.32 8.26 -12.02
C LEU A 150 17.70 6.89 -12.32
N LEU A 151 16.38 6.73 -12.19
CA LEU A 151 15.71 5.44 -12.38
C LEU A 151 15.90 4.88 -13.80
N PRO A 152 15.74 5.67 -14.89
CA PRO A 152 16.04 5.18 -16.24
C PRO A 152 17.48 4.68 -16.41
N ASN A 153 18.47 5.39 -15.85
CA ASN A 153 19.87 4.97 -15.93
C ASN A 153 20.15 3.74 -15.06
N TYR A 154 19.52 3.65 -13.88
CA TYR A 154 19.63 2.48 -13.01
C TYR A 154 19.03 1.23 -13.65
N LYS A 155 17.90 1.35 -14.35
CA LYS A 155 17.30 0.24 -15.11
C LYS A 155 18.26 -0.30 -16.18
N LYS A 156 18.93 0.59 -16.92
CA LYS A 156 19.97 0.21 -17.89
C LYS A 156 21.14 -0.46 -17.20
N TYR A 157 21.58 0.05 -16.05
CA TYR A 157 22.65 -0.56 -15.26
C TYR A 157 22.31 -1.98 -14.80
N LEU A 158 21.11 -2.20 -14.25
CA LEU A 158 20.65 -3.52 -13.81
C LEU A 158 20.62 -4.55 -14.94
N SER A 159 20.23 -4.15 -16.16
CA SER A 159 20.27 -5.04 -17.33
C SER A 159 21.67 -5.53 -17.70
N LYS A 160 22.71 -4.77 -17.34
CA LYS A 160 24.11 -5.15 -17.52
C LYS A 160 24.64 -5.97 -16.33
N LEU A 161 24.18 -5.65 -15.12
CA LEU A 161 24.64 -6.27 -13.89
C LEU A 161 24.10 -7.71 -13.72
N HIS A 162 22.83 -7.92 -14.03
CA HIS A 162 22.16 -9.21 -13.85
C HIS A 162 21.80 -9.83 -15.19
N LYS A 163 22.07 -11.13 -15.38
CA LYS A 163 21.52 -11.88 -16.52
C LYS A 163 20.06 -12.31 -16.29
N ASN A 164 19.65 -12.43 -15.02
CA ASN A 164 18.31 -12.86 -14.65
C ASN A 164 17.33 -11.68 -14.60
N LYS A 165 16.35 -11.67 -15.50
CA LYS A 165 15.33 -10.62 -15.62
C LYS A 165 14.51 -10.42 -14.33
N LYS A 166 14.18 -11.49 -13.61
CA LYS A 166 13.42 -11.41 -12.35
C LYS A 166 14.20 -10.66 -11.26
N LEU A 167 15.51 -10.83 -11.21
CA LEU A 167 16.37 -10.09 -10.26
C LEU A 167 16.48 -8.62 -10.66
N GLN A 168 16.57 -8.32 -11.96
CA GLN A 168 16.56 -6.93 -12.45
C GLN A 168 15.26 -6.20 -12.06
N GLU A 169 14.11 -6.85 -12.29
CA GLU A 169 12.79 -6.30 -11.95
C GLU A 169 12.67 -6.07 -10.44
N GLN A 170 13.04 -7.07 -9.65
CA GLN A 170 12.99 -6.96 -8.19
C GLN A 170 13.86 -5.81 -7.65
N ASP A 171 15.09 -5.66 -8.11
CA ASP A 171 15.97 -4.57 -7.65
C ASP A 171 15.49 -3.20 -8.12
N TYR A 172 14.89 -3.14 -9.31
CA TYR A 172 14.29 -1.92 -9.84
C TYR A 172 13.05 -1.51 -9.02
N ASP A 173 12.18 -2.47 -8.70
CA ASP A 173 10.98 -2.24 -7.88
C ASP A 173 11.36 -1.75 -6.48
N VAL A 174 12.40 -2.34 -5.88
CA VAL A 174 12.93 -1.85 -4.59
C VAL A 174 13.39 -0.40 -4.70
N ALA A 175 14.11 -0.03 -5.77
CA ALA A 175 14.56 1.34 -5.97
C ALA A 175 13.40 2.32 -6.20
N GLU A 176 12.39 1.93 -6.98
CA GLU A 176 11.23 2.76 -7.22
C GLU A 176 10.45 3.01 -5.92
N ILE A 177 10.15 1.96 -5.16
CA ILE A 177 9.44 2.04 -3.88
C ILE A 177 10.29 2.81 -2.84
N PHE A 178 11.61 2.65 -2.86
CA PHE A 178 12.52 3.43 -2.02
C PHE A 178 12.32 4.93 -2.26
N PHE A 179 12.40 5.39 -3.52
CA PHE A 179 12.23 6.81 -3.82
C PHE A 179 10.80 7.32 -3.62
N GLN A 180 9.78 6.48 -3.83
CA GLN A 180 8.42 6.82 -3.44
C GLN A 180 8.32 7.10 -1.93
N ARG A 181 8.95 6.25 -1.11
CA ARG A 181 8.97 6.42 0.33
C ARG A 181 9.80 7.62 0.78
N VAL A 182 10.96 7.86 0.15
CA VAL A 182 11.80 9.05 0.38
C VAL A 182 11.00 10.33 0.17
N LEU A 183 10.30 10.44 -0.96
CA LEU A 183 9.46 11.60 -1.26
C LEU A 183 8.28 11.71 -0.28
N HIS A 184 7.65 10.58 0.08
CA HIS A 184 6.56 10.59 1.06
C HIS A 184 6.99 11.05 2.46
N VAL A 185 8.22 10.74 2.87
CA VAL A 185 8.77 11.18 4.16
C VAL A 185 9.21 12.65 4.13
N GLY A 186 9.31 13.26 2.94
CA GLY A 186 9.54 14.70 2.80
C GLY A 186 10.96 15.09 2.45
N PHE A 187 11.86 14.15 2.15
CA PHE A 187 13.21 14.48 1.69
C PHE A 187 13.16 15.21 0.35
N ILE A 188 13.93 16.29 0.23
CA ILE A 188 13.96 17.13 -0.98
C ILE A 188 15.23 16.97 -1.80
N ASP A 189 16.23 16.27 -1.28
CA ASP A 189 17.40 15.86 -2.03
C ASP A 189 17.94 14.49 -1.58
N LEU A 190 18.98 14.01 -2.25
CA LEU A 190 19.60 12.72 -1.97
C LEU A 190 20.47 12.73 -0.70
N ILE A 191 21.16 13.84 -0.42
CA ILE A 191 22.19 13.95 0.63
C ILE A 191 21.53 14.07 2.02
N GLU A 192 20.35 14.68 2.08
CA GLU A 192 19.52 14.81 3.27
C GLU A 192 18.89 13.49 3.72
N ILE A 193 18.89 12.45 2.88
CA ILE A 193 18.33 11.16 3.25
C ILE A 193 19.17 10.56 4.39
N ARG A 194 18.57 10.51 5.57
CA ARG A 194 19.21 9.99 6.79
C ARG A 194 19.70 8.56 6.60
N ILE A 195 20.94 8.28 7.03
CA ILE A 195 21.50 6.92 7.01
C ILE A 195 20.61 5.92 7.76
N ASN A 196 20.01 6.32 8.88
CA ASN A 196 19.07 5.47 9.62
C ASN A 196 17.83 5.12 8.78
N PHE A 197 17.34 6.04 7.95
CA PHE A 197 16.24 5.76 7.04
C PHE A 197 16.64 4.68 6.02
N ILE A 198 17.81 4.85 5.39
CA ILE A 198 18.35 3.94 4.36
C ILE A 198 18.60 2.54 4.94
N LYS A 199 19.27 2.45 6.09
CA LYS A 199 19.77 1.18 6.63
C LYS A 199 18.82 0.45 7.56
N LYS A 200 17.88 1.16 8.19
CA LYS A 200 17.00 0.59 9.22
C LYS A 200 15.53 0.81 8.89
N GLU A 201 15.09 2.05 8.76
CA GLU A 201 13.65 2.36 8.66
C GLU A 201 13.05 1.75 7.39
N PHE A 202 13.64 1.99 6.21
CA PHE A 202 13.10 1.49 4.95
C PHE A 202 13.12 -0.05 4.83
N PRO A 203 14.24 -0.75 5.11
CA PRO A 203 14.25 -2.21 5.07
C PRO A 203 13.26 -2.88 6.05
N ASN A 204 13.06 -2.30 7.23
CA ASN A 204 12.12 -2.83 8.23
C ASN A 204 10.66 -2.44 7.94
N TRP A 205 10.45 -1.34 7.21
CA TRP A 205 9.13 -0.91 6.74
C TRP A 205 8.59 -1.82 5.61
N TRP A 206 9.48 -2.39 4.79
CA TRP A 206 9.13 -3.17 3.62
C TRP A 206 8.15 -4.34 3.87
N PRO A 207 8.38 -5.26 4.84
CA PRO A 207 7.56 -6.46 4.99
C PRO A 207 6.11 -6.17 5.40
N THR A 208 5.85 -4.97 5.94
CA THR A 208 4.52 -4.55 6.39
C THR A 208 3.77 -3.73 5.34
N HIS A 209 4.44 -3.26 4.28
CA HIS A 209 3.85 -2.30 3.34
C HIS A 209 3.92 -2.71 1.86
N VAL A 210 4.81 -3.64 1.50
CA VAL A 210 4.88 -4.17 0.14
C VAL A 210 4.20 -5.53 0.08
N LEU A 211 2.94 -5.54 -0.37
CA LEU A 211 2.15 -6.76 -0.50
C LEU A 211 2.80 -7.73 -1.49
N TYR A 212 2.69 -9.03 -1.20
CA TYR A 212 3.16 -10.14 -2.05
C TYR A 212 4.68 -10.21 -2.31
N SER A 213 5.47 -9.28 -1.77
CA SER A 213 6.92 -9.41 -1.79
C SER A 213 7.39 -10.49 -0.79
N ASN A 214 8.29 -11.35 -1.24
CA ASN A 214 8.97 -12.34 -0.38
C ASN A 214 10.31 -11.83 0.19
N LEU A 215 10.69 -10.58 -0.08
CA LEU A 215 11.94 -10.01 0.42
C LEU A 215 11.93 -9.79 1.92
N LYS A 216 12.96 -10.32 2.58
CA LYS A 216 13.31 -9.99 3.97
C LYS A 216 14.07 -8.65 4.01
N PRO A 217 14.11 -7.96 5.16
CA PRO A 217 14.84 -6.68 5.31
C PRO A 217 16.28 -6.71 4.78
N ALA A 218 17.02 -7.80 5.00
CA ALA A 218 18.38 -7.95 4.48
C ALA A 218 18.46 -7.96 2.93
N GLY A 219 17.46 -8.56 2.26
CA GLY A 219 17.37 -8.56 0.80
C GLY A 219 17.02 -7.18 0.24
N VAL A 220 16.12 -6.46 0.92
CA VAL A 220 15.80 -5.05 0.59
C VAL A 220 17.05 -4.19 0.75
N LEU A 221 17.75 -4.31 1.87
CA LEU A 221 18.99 -3.57 2.14
C LEU A 221 20.09 -3.87 1.11
N SER A 222 20.23 -5.12 0.67
CA SER A 222 21.16 -5.50 -0.39
C SER A 222 20.82 -4.80 -1.73
N SER A 223 19.54 -4.74 -2.08
CA SER A 223 19.05 -4.10 -3.30
C SER A 223 19.24 -2.58 -3.26
N VAL A 224 18.96 -1.96 -2.11
CA VAL A 224 19.25 -0.54 -1.84
C VAL A 224 20.76 -0.27 -1.89
N GLY A 225 21.60 -1.18 -1.38
CA GLY A 225 23.05 -1.07 -1.48
C GLY A 225 23.54 -1.06 -2.93
N ARG A 226 22.96 -1.89 -3.82
CA ARG A 226 23.26 -1.86 -5.26
C ARG A 226 22.87 -0.52 -5.90
N LEU A 227 21.73 0.03 -5.53
CA LEU A 227 21.29 1.36 -5.97
C LEU A 227 22.30 2.44 -5.56
N PHE A 228 22.72 2.47 -4.29
CA PHE A 228 23.68 3.47 -3.83
C PHE A 228 25.09 3.26 -4.36
N GLY A 229 25.49 2.02 -4.64
CA GLY A 229 26.73 1.73 -5.38
C GLY A 229 26.68 2.29 -6.80
N PHE A 230 25.54 2.15 -7.49
CA PHE A 230 25.33 2.76 -8.81
C PHE A 230 25.35 4.29 -8.75
N ILE A 231 24.67 4.89 -7.77
CA ILE A 231 24.69 6.35 -7.57
C ILE A 231 26.12 6.84 -7.33
N GLY A 232 26.87 6.16 -6.46
CA GLY A 232 28.25 6.52 -6.17
C GLY A 232 29.13 6.45 -7.41
N PHE A 233 28.95 5.42 -8.24
CA PHE A 233 29.63 5.29 -9.53
C PHE A 233 29.25 6.41 -10.51
N LEU A 234 27.96 6.73 -10.66
CA LEU A 234 27.49 7.69 -11.66
C LEU A 234 27.83 9.14 -11.32
N TYR A 235 27.78 9.51 -10.04
CA TYR A 235 27.92 10.90 -9.58
C TYR A 235 29.20 11.15 -8.77
N TYR A 236 30.11 10.17 -8.70
CA TYR A 236 31.36 10.25 -7.93
C TYR A 236 31.15 10.61 -6.46
N ILE A 237 30.07 10.09 -5.86
CA ILE A 237 29.75 10.27 -4.44
C ILE A 237 30.24 9.03 -3.67
N ASP A 238 30.97 9.23 -2.57
CA ASP A 238 31.37 8.11 -1.70
C ASP A 238 30.13 7.44 -1.09
N SER A 239 29.92 6.16 -1.38
CA SER A 239 28.79 5.38 -0.87
C SER A 239 28.76 5.26 0.66
N LYS A 240 29.89 5.55 1.33
CA LYS A 240 29.98 5.65 2.79
C LYS A 240 29.11 6.76 3.36
N VAL A 241 28.83 7.82 2.60
CA VAL A 241 27.90 8.89 2.98
C VAL A 241 26.50 8.31 3.27
N PHE A 242 26.14 7.23 2.57
CA PHE A 242 24.87 6.52 2.74
C PHE A 242 25.00 5.28 3.65
N GLY A 243 26.18 5.08 4.24
CA GLY A 243 26.49 3.98 5.15
C GLY A 243 26.72 2.64 4.46
N PHE A 244 27.05 2.62 3.18
CA PHE A 244 27.52 1.43 2.46
C PHE A 244 29.04 1.41 2.35
N LYS A 245 29.62 0.20 2.31
CA LYS A 245 31.07 0.01 2.18
C LYS A 245 31.47 -0.01 0.71
#